data_AF-A0A6A5H0U3-F1
#
_entry.id   AF-A0A6A5H0U3-F1
#
_cell.length_a   1.000
_cell.length_b   1.000
_cell.length_c   1.000
_cell.angle_alpha   90.00
_cell.angle_beta   90.00
_cell.angle_gamma   90.00
#
_symmetry.space_group_name_H-M   'P 1'
#
loop_
_entity.id
_entity.type
_entity.pdbx_description
1 polymer ?
#
loop_
_entity_poly.entity_id
_entity_poly.type
_entity_poly.pdbx_seq_one_letter_code
_entity_poly.pdbx_strand_id
1 'polypeptide(L)'
;MRALLVLLFSALCCRAAVIERCLTEQEYLALTKPKPGELKIRTNLEWYNEQRRLIAEERQIANMHELKYDHGLEEDAKRIKTCEDLKHSHNFRLAQYYTDESQRIWYDWSRNAPTSFDYNNFQDYFHPLQTAFIFCNLTTECNRPIQIWAKTSQMPINNTIILGYRGTFSASDLKRNPPGSQCSRGKNDKGLCIAPPRSEMETSANENIFCLSSLITCLSAILITFHL
;
A
#
# COMPACT_ATOMS: atom_id res chain seq x y z
N MET A 1 -33.98 -23.77 -33.63
CA MET A 1 -32.84 -23.88 -32.70
C MET A 1 -31.82 -22.75 -32.88
N ARG A 2 -32.22 -21.48 -32.72
CA ARG A 2 -31.29 -20.33 -32.76
C ARG A 2 -31.61 -19.23 -31.73
N ALA A 3 -32.58 -19.46 -30.85
CA ALA A 3 -32.97 -18.50 -29.81
C ALA A 3 -32.49 -18.90 -28.39
N LEU A 4 -31.84 -20.06 -28.23
CA LEU A 4 -31.43 -20.58 -26.92
C LEU A 4 -29.96 -20.33 -26.55
N LEU A 5 -29.17 -19.70 -27.42
CA LEU A 5 -27.74 -19.49 -27.18
C LEU A 5 -27.38 -18.11 -26.58
N VAL A 6 -28.34 -17.19 -26.46
CA VAL A 6 -28.07 -15.81 -26.01
C VAL A 6 -28.29 -15.63 -24.50
N LEU A 7 -28.97 -16.56 -23.82
CA LEU A 7 -29.24 -16.47 -22.39
C LEU A 7 -28.16 -17.09 -21.48
N LEU A 8 -27.10 -17.67 -22.04
CA LEU A 8 -25.97 -18.22 -21.25
C LEU A 8 -24.77 -17.26 -21.13
N PHE A 9 -24.78 -16.10 -21.81
CA PHE A 9 -23.72 -15.10 -21.68
C PHE A 9 -24.09 -13.87 -20.83
N SER A 10 -25.33 -13.75 -20.36
CA SER A 10 -25.75 -12.65 -19.46
C SER A 10 -25.44 -12.91 -17.98
N ALA A 11 -24.95 -14.09 -17.61
CA ALA A 11 -24.52 -14.39 -16.24
C ALA A 11 -23.09 -13.89 -15.91
N LEU A 12 -22.43 -13.19 -16.85
CA LEU A 12 -21.03 -12.76 -16.74
C LEU A 12 -20.83 -11.32 -16.21
N CYS A 13 -21.87 -10.59 -15.80
CA CYS A 13 -21.74 -9.15 -15.53
C CYS A 13 -22.17 -8.68 -14.13
N CYS A 14 -22.31 -9.58 -13.15
CA CYS A 14 -22.49 -9.19 -11.75
C CYS A 14 -21.61 -10.05 -10.84
N ARG A 15 -20.29 -10.12 -11.09
CA ARG A 15 -19.39 -10.51 -9.98
C ARG A 15 -19.56 -9.43 -8.92
N ALA A 16 -20.12 -9.80 -7.76
CA ALA A 16 -20.17 -8.91 -6.61
C ALA A 16 -18.76 -8.37 -6.36
N ALA A 17 -18.64 -7.06 -6.09
CA ALA A 17 -17.33 -6.46 -5.82
C ALA A 17 -16.65 -7.21 -4.67
N VAL A 18 -15.35 -7.49 -4.81
CA VAL A 18 -14.61 -8.21 -3.77
C VAL A 18 -14.50 -7.40 -2.48
N ILE A 19 -14.48 -6.07 -2.55
CA ILE A 19 -14.62 -5.20 -1.38
C ILE A 19 -16.08 -5.14 -0.98
N GLU A 20 -16.41 -5.66 0.21
CA GLU A 20 -17.75 -5.57 0.79
C GLU A 20 -18.02 -4.15 1.28
N ARG A 21 -17.15 -3.71 2.20
CA ARG A 21 -17.18 -2.37 2.78
C ARG A 21 -15.84 -2.06 3.42
N CYS A 22 -15.50 -0.78 3.46
CA CYS A 22 -14.45 -0.30 4.32
C CYS A 22 -15.02 0.13 5.68
N LEU A 23 -14.20 0.04 6.72
CA LEU A 23 -14.60 0.47 8.05
C LEU A 23 -14.46 1.99 8.16
N THR A 24 -15.32 2.61 8.95
CA THR A 24 -15.05 3.95 9.49
C THR A 24 -13.90 3.91 10.48
N GLU A 25 -13.30 5.08 10.77
CA GLU A 25 -12.25 5.17 11.78
C GLU A 25 -12.75 4.66 13.13
N GLN A 26 -13.97 5.02 13.53
CA GLN A 26 -14.57 4.56 14.79
C GLN A 26 -14.74 3.04 14.83
N GLU A 27 -15.19 2.42 13.73
CA GLU A 27 -15.31 0.97 13.63
C GLU A 27 -13.94 0.28 13.67
N TYR A 28 -12.93 0.82 12.97
CA TYR A 28 -11.57 0.29 13.01
C TYR A 28 -10.95 0.40 14.41
N LEU A 29 -11.14 1.53 15.09
CA LEU A 29 -10.69 1.72 16.47
C LEU A 29 -11.38 0.75 17.42
N ALA A 30 -12.68 0.52 17.25
CA ALA A 30 -13.41 -0.48 18.03
C ALA A 30 -12.92 -1.91 17.77
N LEU A 31 -12.63 -2.26 16.51
CA LEU A 31 -12.12 -3.57 16.10
C LEU A 31 -10.71 -3.86 16.66
N THR A 32 -9.88 -2.83 16.76
CA THR A 32 -8.47 -2.96 17.15
C THR A 32 -8.19 -2.66 18.62
N LYS A 33 -9.20 -2.21 19.37
CA LYS A 33 -9.11 -2.02 20.81
C LYS A 33 -8.78 -3.36 21.50
N PRO A 34 -7.69 -3.43 22.29
CA PRO A 34 -7.35 -4.64 23.05
C PRO A 34 -8.49 -5.01 24.00
N LYS A 35 -8.95 -6.26 23.95
CA LYS A 35 -9.89 -6.78 24.95
C LYS A 35 -9.12 -7.32 26.15
N PRO A 36 -9.63 -7.17 27.38
CA PRO A 36 -9.00 -7.75 28.56
C PRO A 36 -8.79 -9.26 28.39
N GLY A 37 -7.56 -9.73 28.59
CA GLY A 37 -7.20 -11.15 28.49
C GLY A 37 -7.00 -11.68 27.07
N GLU A 38 -7.20 -10.89 26.02
CA GLU A 38 -6.96 -11.32 24.64
C GLU A 38 -5.51 -11.07 24.23
N LEU A 39 -4.79 -12.13 23.85
CA LEU A 39 -3.42 -12.08 23.33
C LEU A 39 -3.44 -11.71 21.84
N LYS A 40 -4.04 -10.55 21.51
CA LYS A 40 -4.10 -10.06 20.12
C LYS A 40 -2.83 -9.29 19.79
N ILE A 41 -2.18 -9.66 18.68
CA ILE A 41 -1.07 -8.86 18.12
C ILE A 41 -1.61 -7.45 17.87
N ARG A 42 -1.00 -6.44 18.50
CA ARG A 42 -1.40 -5.04 18.30
C ARG A 42 -1.12 -4.67 16.85
N THR A 43 -2.16 -4.52 16.05
CA THR A 43 -2.11 -3.97 14.67
C THR A 43 -3.04 -2.77 14.56
N ASN A 44 -2.97 -1.88 15.55
CA ASN A 44 -3.70 -0.62 15.58
C ASN A 44 -2.84 0.53 15.03
N LEU A 45 -3.47 1.68 14.79
CA LEU A 45 -2.81 2.89 14.27
C LEU A 45 -1.58 3.30 15.09
N GLU A 46 -1.67 3.22 16.42
CA GLU A 46 -0.57 3.56 17.32
C GLU A 46 0.63 2.62 17.12
N TRP A 47 0.37 1.32 16.99
CA TRP A 47 1.42 0.33 16.74
C TRP A 47 2.10 0.58 15.40
N TYR A 48 1.36 0.84 14.32
CA TYR A 48 1.96 1.14 13.01
C TYR A 48 2.89 2.35 13.08
N ASN A 49 2.45 3.44 13.72
CA ASN A 49 3.27 4.63 13.87
C ASN A 49 4.48 4.41 14.79
N GLU A 50 4.34 3.61 15.85
CA GLU A 50 5.47 3.26 16.70
C GLU A 50 6.51 2.42 15.95
N GLN A 51 6.10 1.43 15.17
CA GLN A 51 7.02 0.65 14.34
C GLN A 51 7.70 1.53 13.27
N ARG A 52 6.99 2.49 12.69
CA ARG A 52 7.56 3.48 11.76
C ARG A 52 8.59 4.38 12.44
N ARG A 53 8.36 4.79 13.68
CA ARG A 53 9.32 5.57 14.47
C ARG A 53 10.59 4.75 14.74
N LEU A 54 10.42 3.53 15.26
CA LEU A 54 11.51 2.62 15.58
C LEU A 54 12.36 2.31 14.34
N ILE A 55 11.74 1.94 13.21
CA ILE A 55 12.48 1.64 11.98
C ILE A 55 13.20 2.88 11.43
N ALA A 56 12.61 4.08 11.57
CA ALA A 56 13.24 5.31 11.14
C ALA A 56 14.48 5.64 11.97
N GLU A 57 14.43 5.45 13.29
CA GLU A 57 15.56 5.61 14.20
C GLU A 57 16.65 4.58 13.93
N GLU A 58 16.28 3.30 13.86
CA GLU A 58 17.20 2.19 13.66
C GLU A 58 17.93 2.34 12.32
N ARG A 59 17.21 2.65 11.24
CA ARG A 59 17.74 2.67 9.87
C ARG A 59 18.19 4.05 9.37
N GLN A 60 18.00 5.10 10.18
CA GLN A 60 18.26 6.49 9.83
C GLN A 60 17.44 6.95 8.61
N ILE A 61 16.11 6.81 8.68
CA ILE A 61 15.17 7.28 7.65
C ILE A 61 14.68 8.69 8.02
N ALA A 62 15.11 9.68 7.25
CA ALA A 62 14.88 11.09 7.56
C ALA A 62 13.52 11.65 7.15
N ASN A 63 12.72 10.90 6.38
CA ASN A 63 11.47 11.36 5.79
C ASN A 63 10.27 10.43 6.08
N MET A 64 10.32 9.69 7.19
CA MET A 64 9.25 8.77 7.59
C MET A 64 8.02 9.56 8.08
N HIS A 65 6.93 9.51 7.34
CA HIS A 65 5.69 10.18 7.72
C HIS A 65 4.89 9.40 8.77
N GLU A 66 4.05 10.10 9.52
CA GLU A 66 2.97 9.45 10.26
C GLU A 66 1.95 8.84 9.30
N LEU A 67 1.45 7.64 9.64
CA LEU A 67 0.24 7.09 9.05
C LEU A 67 -0.98 7.63 9.78
N LYS A 68 -2.07 7.86 9.04
CA LYS A 68 -3.40 8.20 9.53
C LYS A 68 -4.43 7.22 8.98
N TYR A 69 -5.54 7.07 9.71
CA TYR A 69 -6.71 6.42 9.14
C TYR A 69 -7.40 7.39 8.18
N ASP A 70 -7.73 6.95 6.96
CA ASP A 70 -8.43 7.78 5.99
C ASP A 70 -9.49 6.97 5.25
N HIS A 71 -10.77 7.17 5.63
CA HIS A 71 -11.90 6.56 4.93
C HIS A 71 -11.99 7.00 3.45
N GLY A 72 -11.35 8.13 3.12
CA GLY A 72 -11.22 8.64 1.78
C GLY A 72 -10.63 7.71 0.74
N LEU A 73 -9.81 6.74 1.18
CA LEU A 73 -9.22 5.71 0.35
C LEU A 73 -10.25 4.65 -0.09
N GLU A 74 -11.49 4.68 0.41
CA GLU A 74 -12.54 3.74 0.00
C GLU A 74 -12.80 3.80 -1.52
N GLU A 75 -12.70 4.96 -2.15
CA GLU A 75 -12.89 5.09 -3.60
C GLU A 75 -11.79 4.35 -4.38
N ASP A 76 -10.56 4.33 -3.89
CA ASP A 76 -9.49 3.51 -4.45
C ASP A 76 -9.68 2.02 -4.14
N ALA A 77 -10.18 1.70 -2.93
CA ALA A 77 -10.54 0.32 -2.56
C ALA A 77 -11.59 -0.26 -3.50
N LYS A 78 -12.64 0.51 -3.83
CA LYS A 78 -13.71 0.11 -4.75
C LYS A 78 -13.22 -0.20 -6.16
N ARG A 79 -11.99 0.17 -6.54
CA ARG A 79 -11.38 -0.22 -7.83
C ARG A 79 -10.99 -1.70 -7.87
N ILE A 80 -10.81 -2.34 -6.71
CA ILE A 80 -10.54 -3.77 -6.60
C ILE A 80 -11.88 -4.51 -6.81
N LYS A 81 -12.01 -5.22 -7.95
CA LYS A 81 -13.26 -5.90 -8.31
C LYS A 81 -13.23 -7.37 -8.00
N THR A 82 -12.07 -8.02 -8.15
CA THR A 82 -11.89 -9.45 -7.90
C THR A 82 -10.67 -9.73 -7.02
N CYS A 83 -10.51 -10.97 -6.56
CA CYS A 83 -9.31 -11.37 -5.81
C CYS A 83 -8.02 -11.21 -6.62
N GLU A 84 -8.09 -11.32 -7.95
CA GLU A 84 -6.95 -11.09 -8.86
C GLU A 84 -6.51 -9.61 -8.94
N ASP A 85 -7.41 -8.69 -8.58
CA ASP A 85 -7.12 -7.25 -8.49
C ASP A 85 -6.47 -6.86 -7.15
N LEU A 86 -6.42 -7.79 -6.19
CA LEU A 86 -5.93 -7.57 -4.83
C LEU A 86 -4.38 -7.58 -4.78
N LYS A 87 -3.79 -6.60 -5.47
CA LYS A 87 -2.35 -6.36 -5.61
C LYS A 87 -2.06 -4.86 -5.52
N HIS A 88 -0.78 -4.49 -5.50
CA HIS A 88 -0.40 -3.07 -5.61
C HIS A 88 -0.96 -2.46 -6.91
N SER A 89 -1.30 -1.18 -6.83
CA SER A 89 -1.78 -0.35 -7.94
C SER A 89 -0.86 0.87 -8.08
N HIS A 90 -1.09 1.69 -9.11
CA HIS A 90 -0.42 2.98 -9.23
C HIS A 90 -0.82 3.98 -8.12
N ASN A 91 -2.05 3.87 -7.61
CA ASN A 91 -2.60 4.81 -6.62
C ASN A 91 -2.40 4.34 -5.17
N PHE A 92 -2.25 3.04 -4.95
CA PHE A 92 -2.23 2.48 -3.61
C PHE A 92 -1.36 1.23 -3.52
N ARG A 93 -0.96 0.92 -2.29
CA ARG A 93 -0.28 -0.33 -1.94
C ARG A 93 -1.14 -1.13 -0.98
N LEU A 94 -0.82 -2.41 -0.82
CA LEU A 94 -1.52 -3.29 0.11
C LEU A 94 -0.55 -3.63 1.23
N ALA A 95 -0.95 -3.43 2.48
CA ALA A 95 -0.03 -3.60 3.63
C ALA A 95 0.53 -5.02 3.78
N GLN A 96 -0.17 -6.00 3.21
CA GLN A 96 0.12 -7.45 3.32
C GLN A 96 0.24 -8.05 1.91
N TYR A 97 0.99 -7.39 1.02
CA TYR A 97 1.25 -7.89 -0.32
C TYR A 97 2.75 -7.80 -0.61
N TYR A 98 3.40 -8.96 -0.70
CA TYR A 98 4.84 -9.05 -0.83
C TYR A 98 5.24 -9.03 -2.30
N THR A 99 6.22 -8.20 -2.64
CA THR A 99 6.85 -8.20 -3.97
C THR A 99 8.35 -8.30 -3.82
N ASP A 100 8.99 -9.15 -4.62
CA ASP A 100 10.44 -9.31 -4.64
C ASP A 100 11.13 -7.98 -4.96
N GLU A 101 10.55 -7.16 -5.83
CA GLU A 101 11.03 -5.81 -6.14
C GLU A 101 11.15 -4.94 -4.89
N SER A 102 10.10 -4.87 -4.07
CA SER A 102 10.10 -4.03 -2.87
C SER A 102 11.06 -4.57 -1.81
N GLN A 103 11.14 -5.90 -1.68
CA GLN A 103 12.14 -6.53 -0.81
C GLN A 103 13.57 -6.20 -1.26
N ARG A 104 13.84 -6.22 -2.57
CA ARG A 104 15.16 -5.94 -3.12
C ARG A 104 15.56 -4.48 -2.92
N ILE A 105 14.65 -3.54 -3.18
CA ILE A 105 14.85 -2.11 -2.91
C ILE A 105 15.19 -1.89 -1.43
N TRP A 106 14.38 -2.46 -0.53
CA TRP A 106 14.61 -2.34 0.91
C TRP A 106 15.94 -2.96 1.34
N TYR A 107 16.26 -4.15 0.84
CA TYR A 107 17.51 -4.84 1.11
C TYR A 107 18.73 -4.04 0.64
N ASP A 108 18.74 -3.60 -0.62
CA ASP A 108 19.85 -2.85 -1.20
C ASP A 108 20.06 -1.49 -0.54
N TRP A 109 18.98 -0.87 -0.09
CA TRP A 109 19.08 0.36 0.69
C TRP A 109 19.59 0.07 2.11
N SER A 110 19.06 -0.96 2.78
CA SER A 110 19.34 -1.27 4.19
C SER A 110 20.75 -1.84 4.42
N ARG A 111 21.32 -2.58 3.46
CA ARG A 111 22.70 -3.10 3.57
C ARG A 111 23.77 -1.99 3.68
N ASN A 112 23.41 -0.77 3.31
CA ASN A 112 24.26 0.42 3.43
C ASN A 112 23.95 1.24 4.70
N ALA A 113 23.18 0.70 5.66
CA ALA A 113 22.83 1.39 6.90
C ALA A 113 23.92 1.26 7.98
N PRO A 114 24.05 2.25 8.90
CA PRO A 114 25.08 2.24 9.94
C PRO A 114 24.95 1.08 10.94
N THR A 115 23.73 0.59 11.13
CA THR A 115 23.38 -0.54 11.98
C THR A 115 23.10 -1.75 11.08
N SER A 116 24.08 -2.64 10.99
CA SER A 116 23.94 -3.89 10.25
C SER A 116 23.56 -5.03 11.20
N PHE A 117 22.28 -5.22 11.52
CA PHE A 117 21.73 -6.57 11.72
C PHE A 117 20.19 -6.63 11.72
N ASP A 118 19.72 -7.84 11.41
CA ASP A 118 18.39 -8.42 11.25
C ASP A 118 17.47 -7.96 10.11
N TYR A 119 16.99 -9.00 9.41
CA TYR A 119 16.20 -8.98 8.19
C TYR A 119 14.72 -8.91 8.52
N ASN A 120 14.22 -7.70 8.83
CA ASN A 120 12.79 -7.50 8.75
C ASN A 120 12.40 -7.41 7.28
N ASN A 121 11.68 -8.42 6.79
CA ASN A 121 11.01 -8.39 5.49
C ASN A 121 10.28 -7.05 5.37
N PHE A 122 10.53 -6.33 4.28
CA PHE A 122 9.87 -5.06 4.02
C PHE A 122 8.36 -5.26 4.08
N GLN A 123 7.69 -4.36 4.79
CA GLN A 123 6.24 -4.28 4.86
C GLN A 123 5.85 -2.92 4.31
N ASP A 124 4.78 -2.84 3.54
CA ASP A 124 4.43 -1.58 2.87
C ASP A 124 4.07 -0.45 3.83
N TYR A 125 3.68 -0.78 5.08
CA TYR A 125 3.51 0.23 6.12
C TYR A 125 4.84 0.81 6.64
N PHE A 126 6.01 0.33 6.19
CA PHE A 126 7.31 0.96 6.38
C PHE A 126 7.73 1.89 5.25
N HIS A 127 6.92 2.00 4.19
CA HIS A 127 7.18 2.96 3.13
C HIS A 127 7.08 4.40 3.69
N PRO A 128 8.16 5.21 3.67
CA PRO A 128 8.23 6.48 4.39
C PRO A 128 7.26 7.54 3.88
N LEU A 129 6.89 7.47 2.60
CA LEU A 129 5.91 8.38 1.97
C LEU A 129 4.46 7.88 2.01
N GLN A 130 4.16 6.72 2.62
CA GLN A 130 2.77 6.37 2.92
C GLN A 130 2.31 7.22 4.11
N THR A 131 1.13 7.80 4.01
CA THR A 131 0.59 8.76 4.99
C THR A 131 -0.81 8.39 5.46
N ALA A 132 -1.50 7.51 4.72
CA ALA A 132 -2.86 7.11 5.01
C ALA A 132 -3.06 5.61 4.82
N PHE A 133 -4.01 5.03 5.54
CA PHE A 133 -4.51 3.70 5.26
C PHE A 133 -6.00 3.56 5.55
N ILE A 134 -6.60 2.52 4.98
CA ILE A 134 -7.98 2.10 5.24
C ILE A 134 -8.05 0.58 5.40
N PHE A 135 -8.97 0.12 6.23
CA PHE A 135 -9.26 -1.30 6.43
C PHE A 135 -10.58 -1.67 5.76
N CYS A 136 -10.60 -2.73 4.95
CA CYS A 136 -11.81 -3.16 4.25
C CYS A 136 -12.04 -4.66 4.37
N ASN A 137 -13.31 -5.02 4.58
CA ASN A 137 -13.78 -6.41 4.54
C ASN A 137 -13.97 -6.86 3.10
N LEU A 138 -13.77 -8.15 2.88
CA LEU A 138 -13.98 -8.78 1.59
C LEU A 138 -15.30 -9.56 1.58
N THR A 139 -16.03 -9.51 0.47
CA THR A 139 -17.27 -10.29 0.27
C THR A 139 -17.01 -11.78 0.15
N THR A 140 -15.79 -12.15 -0.25
CA THR A 140 -15.35 -13.53 -0.39
C THR A 140 -13.91 -13.66 0.10
N GLU A 141 -13.55 -14.87 0.50
CA GLU A 141 -12.17 -15.17 0.88
C GLU A 141 -11.27 -15.12 -0.35
N CYS A 142 -10.20 -14.34 -0.28
CA CYS A 142 -9.17 -14.31 -1.29
C CYS A 142 -7.95 -15.09 -0.81
N ASN A 143 -7.30 -15.81 -1.73
CA ASN A 143 -6.04 -16.46 -1.47
C ASN A 143 -4.90 -15.53 -1.86
N ARG A 144 -4.00 -15.24 -0.91
CA ARG A 144 -2.79 -14.47 -1.20
C ARG A 144 -1.55 -15.35 -1.11
N PRO A 145 -0.59 -15.18 -2.03
CA PRO A 145 0.71 -15.80 -1.87
C PRO A 145 1.43 -15.14 -0.68
N ILE A 146 1.84 -15.96 0.27
CA ILE A 146 2.76 -15.60 1.35
C ILE A 146 4.04 -16.40 1.19
N GLN A 147 5.18 -15.75 1.41
CA GLN A 147 6.46 -16.44 1.49
C GLN A 147 6.67 -16.90 2.93
N ILE A 148 6.67 -18.20 3.15
CA ILE A 148 7.08 -18.79 4.42
C ILE A 148 8.34 -19.60 4.13
N TRP A 149 9.49 -19.09 4.58
CA TRP A 149 10.81 -19.66 4.25
C TRP A 149 11.03 -19.72 2.73
N ALA A 150 11.42 -20.88 2.20
CA ALA A 150 11.63 -21.13 0.77
C ALA A 150 10.37 -21.61 0.02
N LYS A 151 9.17 -21.53 0.63
CA LYS A 151 7.92 -21.97 0.00
C LYS A 151 6.92 -20.84 -0.08
N THR A 152 6.30 -20.72 -1.25
CA THR A 152 5.11 -19.89 -1.44
C THR A 152 3.89 -20.70 -1.02
N SER A 153 3.19 -20.22 0.01
CA SER A 153 1.92 -20.78 0.48
C SER A 153 0.78 -19.81 0.15
N GLN A 154 -0.44 -20.34 -0.01
CA GLN A 154 -1.63 -19.52 -0.14
C GLN A 154 -2.22 -19.29 1.25
N MET A 155 -2.38 -18.03 1.63
CA MET A 155 -3.03 -17.64 2.87
C MET A 155 -4.42 -17.10 2.55
N PRO A 156 -5.48 -17.72 3.10
CA PRO A 156 -6.82 -17.18 2.98
C PRO A 156 -6.95 -15.89 3.78
N ILE A 157 -7.64 -14.92 3.21
CA ILE A 157 -7.93 -13.64 3.85
C ILE A 157 -9.36 -13.18 3.57
N ASN A 158 -9.96 -12.54 4.55
CA ASN A 158 -11.30 -11.96 4.49
C ASN A 158 -11.31 -10.43 4.65
N ASN A 159 -10.13 -9.82 4.73
CA ASN A 159 -9.95 -8.38 4.85
C ASN A 159 -8.67 -7.92 4.16
N THR A 160 -8.54 -6.63 3.93
CA THR A 160 -7.36 -6.00 3.38
C THR A 160 -7.10 -4.63 4.01
N ILE A 161 -5.83 -4.24 4.06
CA ILE A 161 -5.40 -2.89 4.39
C ILE A 161 -4.78 -2.27 3.15
N ILE A 162 -5.33 -1.12 2.76
CA ILE A 162 -4.87 -0.33 1.61
C ILE A 162 -4.11 0.87 2.16
N LEU A 163 -2.95 1.15 1.58
CA LEU A 163 -2.05 2.25 1.93
C LEU A 163 -2.03 3.25 0.78
N GLY A 164 -2.16 4.54 1.11
CA GLY A 164 -2.18 5.62 0.14
C GLY A 164 -1.40 6.87 0.59
N TYR A 165 -1.20 7.83 -0.29
CA TYR A 165 -1.71 7.93 -1.69
C TYR A 165 -0.69 7.52 -2.75
N ARG A 166 0.36 6.79 -2.35
CA ARG A 166 1.46 6.40 -3.25
C ARG A 166 1.36 4.93 -3.61
N GLY A 167 1.28 4.58 -4.88
CA GLY A 167 1.32 3.17 -5.31
C GLY A 167 2.72 2.61 -5.55
N THR A 168 3.67 3.49 -5.88
CA THR A 168 5.05 3.11 -6.22
C THR A 168 5.95 3.06 -4.99
N PHE A 169 6.98 2.23 -5.04
CA PHE A 169 8.07 2.21 -4.06
C PHE A 169 9.41 2.14 -4.79
N SER A 170 10.34 2.99 -4.42
CA SER A 170 11.66 3.11 -5.04
C SER A 170 12.73 3.48 -4.02
N ALA A 171 14.00 3.23 -4.35
CA ALA A 171 15.11 3.58 -3.46
C ALA A 171 15.19 5.09 -3.15
N SER A 172 14.74 5.95 -4.08
CA SER A 172 14.75 7.40 -3.88
C SER A 172 13.71 7.88 -2.86
N ASP A 173 12.70 7.06 -2.56
CA ASP A 173 11.72 7.33 -1.51
C ASP A 173 12.33 7.23 -0.11
N LEU A 174 13.44 6.50 0.04
CA LEU A 174 14.15 6.29 1.30
C LEU A 174 15.29 7.31 1.45
N LYS A 175 15.17 8.24 2.40
CA LYS A 175 16.19 9.25 2.65
C LYS A 175 17.06 8.90 3.84
N ARG A 176 18.35 8.63 3.60
CA ARG A 176 19.33 8.33 4.66
C ARG A 176 19.85 9.62 5.29
N ASN A 177 19.40 9.93 6.50
CA ASN A 177 19.82 11.07 7.33
C ASN A 177 19.20 10.92 8.74
N PRO A 178 19.53 11.79 9.72
CA PRO A 178 18.90 11.73 11.04
C PRO A 178 17.35 11.73 10.96
N PRO A 179 16.65 10.94 11.77
CA PRO A 179 15.19 10.82 11.72
C PRO A 179 14.47 12.17 11.72
N GLY A 180 13.59 12.31 10.73
CA GLY A 180 12.80 13.50 10.48
C GLY A 180 13.57 14.81 10.23
N SER A 181 14.85 14.73 9.85
CA SER A 181 15.63 15.88 9.36
C SER A 181 15.20 16.38 7.98
N GLN A 182 14.42 15.58 7.24
CA GLN A 182 13.92 15.90 5.90
C GLN A 182 12.39 15.92 5.84
N CYS A 183 11.74 16.29 6.95
CA CYS A 183 10.31 16.55 6.96
C CYS A 183 10.01 17.97 6.44
N SER A 184 9.40 18.08 5.27
CA SER A 184 9.05 19.37 4.66
C SER A 184 8.10 20.22 5.51
N ARG A 185 7.27 19.58 6.33
CA ARG A 185 6.26 20.20 7.22
C ARG A 185 6.59 20.08 8.70
N GLY A 186 7.83 19.73 9.04
CA GLY A 186 8.22 19.44 10.41
C GLY A 186 7.77 18.07 10.91
N LYS A 187 7.99 17.84 12.21
CA LYS A 187 7.76 16.57 12.89
C LYS A 187 6.63 16.70 13.91
N ASN A 188 5.91 15.61 14.15
CA ASN A 188 5.04 15.49 15.31
C ASN A 188 5.85 15.19 16.59
N ASP A 189 5.17 15.13 17.74
CA ASP A 189 5.80 14.90 19.06
C ASP A 189 6.49 13.53 19.16
N LYS A 190 6.20 12.60 18.25
CA LYS A 190 6.82 11.27 18.16
C LYS A 190 8.00 11.23 17.17
N GLY A 191 8.38 12.36 16.58
CA GLY A 191 9.51 12.47 15.65
C GLY A 191 9.21 12.03 14.21
N LEU A 192 7.96 11.68 13.88
CA LEU A 192 7.54 11.35 12.51
C LEU A 192 7.20 12.61 11.72
N CYS A 193 7.41 12.59 10.41
CA CYS A 193 7.03 13.69 9.53
C CYS A 193 5.51 13.87 9.50
N ILE A 194 5.06 15.12 9.60
CA ILE A 194 3.65 15.48 9.47
C ILE A 194 3.22 15.24 8.02
N ALA A 195 2.18 14.42 7.83
CA ALA A 195 1.63 14.13 6.52
C ALA A 195 1.10 15.41 5.83
N PRO A 196 1.31 15.57 4.51
CA PRO A 196 0.65 16.63 3.75
C PRO A 196 -0.88 16.48 3.82
N PRO A 197 -1.65 17.56 3.57
CA PRO A 197 -3.09 17.46 3.37
C PRO A 197 -3.42 16.53 2.21
N ARG A 198 -4.55 15.81 2.32
CA ARG A 198 -5.06 14.90 1.30
C ARG A 198 -5.08 15.51 -0.11
N SER A 199 -5.58 16.75 -0.24
CA SER A 199 -5.70 17.43 -1.52
C SER A 199 -4.38 17.61 -2.26
N GLU A 200 -3.25 17.69 -1.55
CA GLU A 200 -1.93 17.81 -2.19
C GLU A 200 -1.37 16.44 -2.60
N MET A 201 -1.72 15.40 -1.84
CA MET A 201 -1.24 14.04 -2.09
C MET A 201 -1.92 13.42 -3.31
N GLU A 202 -3.23 13.66 -3.50
CA GLU A 202 -3.97 13.21 -4.68
C GLU A 202 -3.43 13.84 -5.98
N THR A 203 -3.01 15.12 -5.96
CA THR A 203 -2.41 15.78 -7.13
C THR A 203 -1.07 15.15 -7.52
N SER A 204 -0.22 14.86 -6.54
CA SER A 204 1.10 14.26 -6.79
C SER A 204 1.02 12.82 -7.36
N ALA A 205 -0.01 12.07 -7.01
CA ALA A 205 -0.29 10.76 -7.61
C ALA A 205 -0.72 10.91 -9.08
N ASN A 206 -1.57 11.89 -9.37
CA ASN A 206 -2.07 12.16 -10.72
C ASN A 206 -0.99 12.71 -11.67
N GLU A 207 -0.08 13.55 -11.19
CA GLU A 207 1.02 14.10 -12.01
C GLU A 207 1.95 13.00 -12.57
N ASN A 208 2.18 11.92 -11.81
CA ASN A 208 2.97 10.78 -12.30
C ASN A 208 2.26 10.01 -13.43
N ILE A 209 0.91 9.98 -13.45
CA ILE A 209 0.10 9.38 -14.53
C ILE A 209 0.20 10.22 -15.81
N PHE A 210 0.14 11.55 -15.68
CA PHE A 210 0.30 12.46 -16.82
C PHE A 210 1.69 12.33 -17.46
N CYS A 211 2.75 12.20 -16.65
CA CYS A 211 4.10 11.93 -17.16
C CYS A 211 4.22 10.58 -17.88
N LEU A 212 3.63 9.51 -17.34
CA LEU A 212 3.68 8.17 -17.98
C LEU A 212 2.92 8.15 -19.32
N SER A 213 1.74 8.77 -19.38
CA SER A 213 0.93 8.84 -20.61
C SER A 213 1.60 9.70 -21.68
N SER A 214 2.31 10.78 -21.30
CA SER A 214 3.15 11.56 -22.21
C SER A 214 4.33 10.77 -22.77
N LEU A 215 4.97 9.90 -21.97
CA LEU A 215 6.08 9.07 -22.43
C LEU A 215 5.63 7.97 -23.40
N ILE A 216 4.46 7.36 -23.16
CA ILE A 216 3.89 6.33 -24.05
C ILE A 216 3.49 6.94 -25.39
N THR A 217 2.93 8.14 -25.41
CA THR A 217 2.59 8.86 -26.66
C THR A 217 3.84 9.26 -27.44
N CYS A 218 4.91 9.68 -26.76
CA CYS A 218 6.20 9.91 -27.42
C CYS A 218 6.81 8.63 -28.01
N LEU A 219 6.80 7.50 -27.28
CA LEU A 219 7.34 6.23 -27.75
C LEU A 219 6.56 5.66 -28.94
N SER A 220 5.24 5.78 -28.92
CA SER A 220 4.39 5.33 -30.03
C SER A 220 4.57 6.20 -31.28
N ALA A 221 4.76 7.52 -31.13
CA ALA A 221 5.11 8.40 -32.25
C ALA A 221 6.48 8.02 -32.88
N ILE A 222 7.47 7.67 -32.05
CA ILE A 222 8.80 7.25 -32.50
C ILE A 222 8.72 5.91 -33.26
N LEU A 223 8.00 4.91 -32.74
CA LEU A 223 7.81 3.62 -33.41
C LEU A 223 7.10 3.74 -34.76
N ILE A 224 6.16 4.68 -34.91
CA ILE A 224 5.50 4.97 -36.20
C ILE A 224 6.49 5.58 -37.19
N THR A 225 7.41 6.44 -36.76
CA THR A 225 8.43 7.03 -37.64
C THR A 225 9.54 6.07 -38.08
N PHE A 226 9.76 4.96 -37.37
CA PHE A 226 10.77 3.95 -37.73
C PHE A 226 10.18 2.74 -38.49
N HIS A 227 8.88 2.72 -38.74
CA HIS A 227 8.18 1.70 -39.53
C HIS A 227 7.53 2.25 -40.82
N LEU A 228 7.97 3.43 -41.28
CA LEU A 228 7.64 4.03 -42.56
C LEU A 228 8.91 4.32 -43.37
#